data_AF-A0A6G9J3I8-F1
#
_entry.id   AF-A0A6G9J3I8-F1
#
_cell.length_a   1.000
_cell.length_b   1.000
_cell.length_c   1.000
_cell.angle_alpha   90.00
_cell.angle_beta   90.00
_cell.angle_gamma   90.00
#
_symmetry.space_group_name_H-M   'P 1'
#
loop_
_entity.id
_entity.type
_entity.pdbx_description
1 polymer ?
#
loop_
_entity_poly.entity_id
_entity_poly.type
_entity_poly.pdbx_seq_one_letter_code
_entity_poly.pdbx_strand_id
1 'polypeptide(L)'
;MKFDPNQHLHLGYYENNVDLEAVAYKIQNENKWVVFLDNEQDTTLVQKILDQYDYHEKYGYKIFTIDADDLSYEVGSKLLEEWLKTNNII
;
A
#
# COMPACT_ATOMS: atom_id res chain seq x y z
N MET A 1 -9.57 6.95 -11.05
CA MET A 1 -10.07 5.63 -10.61
C MET A 1 -11.24 5.86 -9.68
N LYS A 2 -12.26 5.00 -9.69
CA LYS A 2 -13.37 5.08 -8.72
C LYS A 2 -13.25 3.89 -7.77
N PHE A 3 -12.97 4.19 -6.51
CA PHE A 3 -12.86 3.17 -5.48
C PHE A 3 -14.24 2.82 -4.91
N ASP A 4 -14.40 1.58 -4.48
CA ASP A 4 -15.54 1.16 -3.70
C ASP A 4 -15.46 1.85 -2.31
N PRO A 5 -16.47 2.66 -1.92
CA PRO A 5 -16.42 3.40 -0.66
C PRO A 5 -16.46 2.49 0.58
N ASN A 6 -16.87 1.23 0.44
CA ASN A 6 -17.03 0.30 1.55
C ASN A 6 -15.89 -0.73 1.64
N GLN A 7 -14.96 -0.74 0.67
CA GLN A 7 -13.88 -1.74 0.63
C GLN A 7 -12.51 -1.08 0.59
N HIS A 8 -11.88 -1.09 1.76
CA HIS A 8 -10.47 -0.80 1.93
C HIS A 8 -9.90 -1.73 3.00
N LEU A 9 -8.60 -1.97 2.93
CA LEU A 9 -7.89 -2.84 3.85
C LEU A 9 -6.60 -2.16 4.28
N HIS A 10 -6.41 -1.99 5.59
CA HIS A 10 -5.14 -1.57 6.15
C HIS A 10 -4.16 -2.75 6.15
N LEU A 11 -2.93 -2.48 5.72
CA LEU A 11 -1.81 -3.39 5.63
C LEU A 11 -0.68 -2.83 6.48
N GLY A 12 0.13 -3.70 7.06
CA GLY A 12 1.21 -3.26 7.95
C GLY A 12 2.39 -4.21 7.94
N TYR A 13 3.58 -3.64 8.17
CA TYR A 13 4.81 -4.36 8.45
C TYR A 13 5.46 -3.77 9.71
N TYR A 14 5.55 -4.60 10.77
CA TYR A 14 5.95 -4.17 12.12
C TYR A 14 7.15 -4.96 12.67
N GLU A 15 7.98 -5.49 11.78
CA GLU A 15 9.16 -6.31 12.14
C GLU A 15 10.46 -5.54 11.86
N ASN A 16 11.61 -6.04 12.32
CA ASN A 16 12.94 -5.48 12.03
C ASN A 16 13.12 -3.99 12.39
N ASN A 17 12.42 -3.50 13.42
CA ASN A 17 12.35 -2.08 13.79
C ASN A 17 11.76 -1.17 12.70
N VAL A 18 10.98 -1.75 11.79
CA VAL A 18 10.16 -1.02 10.83
C VAL A 18 8.74 -0.93 11.37
N ASP A 19 8.15 0.24 11.20
CA ASP A 19 6.74 0.50 11.39
C ASP A 19 6.27 1.19 10.11
N LEU A 20 5.62 0.43 9.22
CA LEU A 20 5.15 0.94 7.92
C LEU A 20 3.72 0.45 7.67
N GLU A 21 2.85 1.39 7.32
CA GLU A 21 1.43 1.15 7.06
C GLU A 21 1.06 1.50 5.61
N ALA A 22 0.11 0.77 5.06
CA ALA A 22 -0.43 1.03 3.74
C ALA A 22 -1.93 0.73 3.72
N VAL A 23 -2.65 1.34 2.78
CA VAL A 23 -4.08 1.09 2.59
C VAL A 23 -4.32 0.63 1.15
N ALA A 24 -4.92 -0.55 1.03
CA ALA A 24 -5.40 -1.08 -0.24
C ALA A 24 -6.86 -0.64 -0.45
N TYR A 25 -7.14 0.03 -1.57
CA TYR A 25 -8.49 0.42 -1.97
C TYR A 25 -8.96 -0.41 -3.16
N LYS A 26 -10.16 -1.00 -3.03
CA LYS A 26 -10.78 -1.79 -4.10
C LYS A 26 -11.29 -0.88 -5.22
N ILE A 27 -10.97 -1.19 -6.47
CA ILE A 27 -11.57 -0.51 -7.62
C ILE A 27 -13.01 -1.02 -7.83
N GLN A 28 -13.96 -0.09 -8.00
CA GLN A 28 -15.35 -0.43 -8.22
C GLN A 28 -15.52 -1.22 -9.53
N ASN A 29 -16.20 -2.37 -9.46
CA ASN A 29 -16.49 -3.26 -10.59
C ASN A 29 -15.24 -3.88 -11.28
N GLU A 30 -14.09 -3.92 -10.61
CA GLU A 30 -12.87 -4.57 -11.13
C GLU A 30 -12.28 -5.53 -10.10
N ASN A 31 -11.66 -6.62 -10.56
CA ASN A 31 -10.89 -7.53 -9.69
C ASN A 31 -9.50 -6.94 -9.41
N LYS A 32 -9.47 -5.71 -8.88
CA LYS A 32 -8.24 -4.94 -8.68
C LYS A 32 -8.28 -4.08 -7.42
N TRP A 33 -7.15 -4.05 -6.75
CA TRP A 33 -6.85 -3.17 -5.62
C TRP A 33 -5.68 -2.26 -5.96
N VAL A 34 -5.70 -1.04 -5.42
CA VAL A 34 -4.57 -0.10 -5.50
C VAL A 34 -4.07 0.15 -4.09
N VAL A 35 -2.78 -0.04 -3.88
CA VAL A 35 -2.16 0.11 -2.56
C VAL A 35 -1.44 1.45 -2.51
N PHE A 36 -1.71 2.20 -1.45
CA PHE A 36 -1.07 3.46 -1.15
C PHE A 36 -0.36 3.37 0.19
N LEU A 37 0.78 4.03 0.33
CA LEU A 37 1.30 4.36 1.66
C LEU A 37 0.27 5.21 2.39
N ASP A 38 -0.06 4.85 3.63
CA ASP A 38 -0.95 5.65 4.47
C ASP A 38 -0.45 7.11 4.50
N ASN A 39 -1.35 8.05 4.22
CA ASN A 39 -1.05 9.47 4.09
C ASN A 39 -0.77 10.13 5.45
N GLU A 40 -1.16 9.50 6.55
CA GLU A 40 -0.91 10.00 7.92
C GLU A 40 0.40 9.46 8.51
N GLN A 41 1.09 8.53 7.85
CA GLN A 41 2.31 7.91 8.37
C GLN A 41 3.56 8.78 8.24
N ASP A 42 4.57 8.52 9.08
CA ASP A 42 5.93 9.02 8.87
C ASP A 42 6.60 8.28 7.71
N THR A 43 6.88 9.01 6.62
CA THR A 43 7.46 8.45 5.40
C THR A 43 8.99 8.51 5.36
N THR A 44 9.65 8.92 6.45
CA THR A 44 11.12 9.05 6.54
C THR A 44 11.85 7.77 6.13
N LEU A 45 11.31 6.59 6.48
CA LEU A 45 11.88 5.29 6.13
C LEU A 45 12.01 5.07 4.62
N VAL A 46 11.05 5.58 3.85
CA VAL A 46 10.92 5.34 2.41
C VAL A 46 11.21 6.58 1.58
N GLN A 47 11.56 7.71 2.20
CA GLN A 47 11.72 9.02 1.55
C GLN A 47 12.62 9.00 0.32
N LYS A 48 13.67 8.16 0.32
CA LYS A 48 14.64 8.06 -0.79
C LYS A 48 14.08 7.49 -2.08
N ILE A 49 12.94 6.78 -2.00
CA ILE A 49 12.33 6.13 -3.16
C ILE A 49 10.99 6.78 -3.54
N LEU A 50 10.45 7.72 -2.76
CA LEU A 50 9.12 8.29 -3.00
C LEU A 50 9.01 9.06 -4.32
N ASP A 51 10.12 9.65 -4.79
CA ASP A 51 10.15 10.42 -6.04
C ASP A 51 9.79 9.59 -7.29
N GLN A 52 9.81 8.25 -7.20
CA GLN A 52 9.41 7.37 -8.29
C GLN A 52 7.93 6.98 -8.26
N TYR A 53 7.17 7.40 -7.24
CA TYR A 53 5.77 7.06 -7.05
C TYR A 53 4.86 8.28 -7.17
N ASP A 54 3.68 8.08 -7.73
CA ASP A 54 2.68 9.13 -7.85
C ASP A 54 2.05 9.43 -6.48
N TYR A 55 2.14 10.68 -6.03
CA TYR A 55 1.46 11.16 -4.83
C TYR A 55 0.02 11.56 -5.14
N HIS A 56 -0.91 11.10 -4.32
CA HIS A 56 -2.31 11.48 -4.35
C HIS A 56 -2.72 12.10 -3.01
N GLU A 57 -3.12 13.38 -3.02
CA GLU A 57 -3.44 14.17 -1.82
C GLU A 57 -4.37 13.48 -0.80
N LYS A 58 -5.33 12.70 -1.29
CA LYS A 58 -6.29 11.98 -0.43
C LYS A 58 -5.80 10.61 0.06
N TYR A 59 -4.91 9.96 -0.68
CA TYR A 59 -4.61 8.54 -0.50
C TYR A 59 -3.16 8.27 -0.10
N GLY A 60 -2.24 9.19 -0.38
CA GLY A 60 -0.81 9.01 -0.22
C GLY A 60 -0.11 8.58 -1.51
N TYR A 61 1.08 8.00 -1.39
CA TYR A 61 1.87 7.54 -2.54
C TYR A 61 1.37 6.18 -3.02
N LYS A 62 1.03 6.10 -4.31
CA LYS A 62 0.61 4.84 -4.94
C LYS A 62 1.82 3.94 -5.16
N ILE A 63 1.88 2.81 -4.44
CA ILE A 63 3.06 1.92 -4.47
C ILE A 63 2.93 0.72 -5.40
N PHE A 64 1.76 0.07 -5.46
CA PHE A 64 1.50 -1.04 -6.39
C PHE A 64 0.00 -1.34 -6.54
N THR A 65 -0.33 -2.32 -7.39
CA THR A 65 -1.69 -2.83 -7.59
C THR A 65 -1.74 -4.34 -7.42
N ILE A 66 -2.88 -4.86 -7.01
CA ILE A 66 -3.11 -6.30 -6.82
C ILE A 66 -4.31 -6.71 -7.67
N ASP A 67 -4.15 -7.73 -8.52
CA ASP A 67 -5.25 -8.31 -9.28
C ASP A 67 -5.92 -9.41 -8.43
N ALA A 68 -6.99 -9.03 -7.72
CA ALA A 68 -7.76 -9.93 -6.87
C ALA A 68 -9.20 -9.44 -6.70
N ASP A 69 -10.14 -10.38 -6.58
CA ASP A 69 -11.52 -10.05 -6.21
C ASP A 69 -11.60 -9.69 -4.72
N ASP A 70 -11.17 -10.59 -3.85
CA ASP A 70 -11.03 -10.37 -2.42
C ASP A 70 -9.55 -10.32 -2.01
N LEU A 71 -9.24 -9.63 -0.92
CA LEU A 71 -7.88 -9.48 -0.39
C LEU A 71 -7.91 -9.66 1.12
N SER A 72 -7.17 -10.67 1.61
CA SER A 72 -6.96 -10.85 3.05
C SER A 72 -5.80 -9.99 3.55
N TYR A 73 -5.82 -9.69 4.85
CA TYR A 73 -4.72 -8.98 5.53
C TYR A 73 -3.39 -9.70 5.34
N GLU A 74 -3.34 -11.02 5.52
CA GLU A 74 -2.11 -11.81 5.45
C GLU A 74 -1.47 -11.76 4.06
N VAL A 75 -2.30 -11.85 3.01
CA VAL A 75 -1.83 -11.74 1.63
C VAL A 75 -1.37 -10.33 1.32
N GLY A 76 -2.15 -9.32 1.69
CA GLY A 76 -1.80 -7.91 1.46
C GLY A 76 -0.52 -7.49 2.17
N SER A 77 -0.36 -7.84 3.45
CA SER A 77 0.83 -7.51 4.24
C SER A 77 2.07 -8.24 3.74
N LYS A 78 1.92 -9.47 3.23
CA LYS A 78 3.03 -10.17 2.56
C LYS A 78 3.46 -9.47 1.27
N LEU A 79 2.52 -8.98 0.46
CA LEU A 79 2.84 -8.21 -0.75
C LEU A 79 3.51 -6.87 -0.40
N LEU A 80 3.12 -6.23 0.70
CA LEU A 80 3.80 -5.04 1.22
C LEU A 80 5.24 -5.37 1.64
N GLU A 81 5.47 -6.49 2.33
CA GLU A 81 6.81 -6.98 2.68
C GLU A 81 7.66 -7.25 1.44
N GLU A 82 7.09 -7.86 0.40
CA GLU A 82 7.79 -8.08 -0.88
C GLU A 82 8.16 -6.76 -1.57
N TRP A 83 7.29 -5.75 -1.50
CA TRP A 83 7.58 -4.40 -1.99
C TRP A 83 8.72 -3.75 -1.19
N LEU A 84 8.75 -3.88 0.13
CA LEU A 84 9.83 -3.39 0.99
C LEU A 84 11.19 -3.99 0.59
N LYS A 85 11.24 -5.33 0.41
CA LYS A 85 12.45 -6.05 -0.03
C LYS A 85 12.91 -5.62 -1.41
N THR A 86 11.97 -5.49 -2.36
CA THR A 86 12.27 -5.11 -3.74
C THR A 86 12.92 -3.73 -3.83
N ASN A 87 12.53 -2.81 -2.92
CA ASN A 87 13.08 -1.48 -2.85
C ASN A 87 14.30 -1.35 -1.90
N ASN A 88 14.80 -2.46 -1.35
CA ASN A 88 15.90 -2.50 -0.37
C ASN A 88 15.65 -1.61 0.87
N ILE A 89 14.40 -1.55 1.33
CA ILE A 89 14.05 -0.90 2.61
C ILE A 89 14.33 -1.84 3.78
N ILE A 90 14.06 -3.14 3.58
CA ILE A 90 14.37 -4.25 4.49
C ILE A 90 15.23 -5.31 3.78
#